data_AF-A0A3C1TB81-F1
#
_entry.id   AF-A0A3C1TB81-F1
#
_cell.length_a   1.000
_cell.length_b   1.000
_cell.length_c   1.000
_cell.angle_alpha   90.00
_cell.angle_beta   90.00
_cell.angle_gamma   90.00
#
_symmetry.space_group_name_H-M   'P 1'
#
loop_
_entity.id
_entity.type
_entity.pdbx_description
1 polymer ?
#
loop_
_entity_poly.entity_id
_entity_poly.type
_entity_poly.pdbx_seq_one_letter_code
_entity_poly.pdbx_strand_id
1 'polypeptide(L)'
;SRMGNYNGPSVNASSRYGTGGGGLLVLPNYFYAFDSTDTRRDVTTTLYAIGATNVKTPRRLGEITDGKFRKDWRNPLLPGTALNPGYNWPLIRFADVLLMFAEAENELNGSPTAAAISAFEEVRKRAYKGNESKIGKTPTDKAGFFDAIVNERYLEFGSEGIRKFDLIRWNLLAQKIAETRQKIQDIRDAKGAYANVPQYIFWKNNGEEIQWQNSFYKASTTTTAPTGWTRLDWRQHLTTNLIDGVQLHAGIARLFVTGKSELFPYDQATVDAYQGKLKQNPGY
;
A
#
# COMPACT_ATOMS: atom_id res chain seq x y z
N SER A 1 17.92 10.64 1.58
CA SER A 1 16.48 10.32 1.48
C SER A 1 15.76 10.89 2.70
N ARG A 2 14.63 11.60 2.52
CA ARG A 2 13.79 12.17 3.61
C ARG A 2 12.77 11.14 4.09
N MET A 3 13.25 9.94 4.39
CA MET A 3 12.42 8.78 4.75
C MET A 3 11.68 9.07 6.06
N GLY A 4 10.42 8.71 6.22
CA GLY A 4 9.57 9.06 7.36
C GLY A 4 9.06 10.49 7.40
N ASN A 5 9.62 11.39 6.57
CA ASN A 5 9.04 12.72 6.35
C ASN A 5 8.16 12.72 5.09
N TYR A 6 8.68 12.34 3.92
CA TYR A 6 7.87 12.31 2.70
C TYR A 6 6.94 11.09 2.65
N ASN A 7 7.47 9.92 3.03
CA ASN A 7 6.73 8.67 3.19
C ASN A 7 6.32 8.48 4.66
N GLY A 8 5.03 8.63 4.96
CA GLY A 8 4.44 8.59 6.31
C GLY A 8 3.18 9.45 6.39
N PRO A 9 2.56 9.64 7.57
CA PRO A 9 1.47 10.58 7.73
C PRO A 9 1.90 12.05 7.56
N SER A 10 0.95 12.91 7.22
CA SER A 10 1.14 14.35 7.40
C SER A 10 1.08 14.68 8.89
N VAL A 11 2.13 15.34 9.38
CA VAL A 11 2.30 15.66 10.80
C VAL A 11 2.72 17.11 10.91
N ASN A 12 1.96 17.89 11.67
CA ASN A 12 2.26 19.29 11.89
C ASN A 12 3.59 19.47 12.65
N ALA A 13 4.42 20.43 12.23
CA ALA A 13 5.73 20.69 12.82
C ALA A 13 5.68 21.09 14.31
N SER A 14 4.57 21.69 14.76
CA SER A 14 4.35 22.07 16.16
C SER A 14 3.91 20.91 17.04
N SER A 15 3.54 19.77 16.46
CA SER A 15 3.25 18.56 17.26
C SER A 15 4.53 18.01 17.91
N ARG A 16 4.36 17.23 18.97
CA ARG A 16 5.46 16.51 19.65
C ARG A 16 6.22 15.53 18.74
N TYR A 17 5.62 15.17 17.61
CA TYR A 17 6.17 14.23 16.63
C TYR A 17 7.03 14.92 15.56
N GLY A 18 6.90 16.25 15.41
CA GLY A 18 7.60 17.05 14.42
C GLY A 18 7.10 16.84 12.98
N THR A 19 7.66 17.61 12.04
CA THR A 19 7.13 17.71 10.68
C THR A 19 7.12 16.38 9.89
N GLY A 20 6.01 16.10 9.21
CA GLY A 20 5.78 15.00 8.29
C GLY A 20 4.92 15.46 7.11
N GLY A 21 5.32 15.10 5.89
CA GLY A 21 4.73 15.61 4.64
C GLY A 21 3.50 14.84 4.18
N GLY A 22 3.48 13.51 4.29
CA GLY A 22 2.40 12.69 3.72
C GLY A 22 2.33 12.74 2.20
N GLY A 23 3.49 12.71 1.55
CA GLY A 23 3.62 12.85 0.09
C GLY A 23 3.40 11.55 -0.69
N LEU A 24 3.36 10.40 -0.02
CA LEU A 24 3.02 9.11 -0.66
C LEU A 24 1.64 8.64 -0.22
N LEU A 25 0.75 8.55 -1.21
CA LEU A 25 -0.61 8.05 -1.04
C LEU A 25 -0.66 6.54 -1.27
N VAL A 26 -1.46 5.86 -0.46
CA VAL A 26 -1.83 4.47 -0.63
C VAL A 26 -3.07 4.41 -1.51
N LEU A 27 -3.01 3.60 -2.58
CA LEU A 27 -4.16 3.41 -3.45
C LEU A 27 -5.30 2.66 -2.72
N PRO A 28 -6.57 2.99 -2.96
CA PRO A 28 -7.71 2.33 -2.32
C PRO A 28 -7.70 0.80 -2.45
N ASN A 29 -7.30 0.28 -3.61
CA ASN A 29 -7.23 -1.16 -3.84
C ASN A 29 -6.16 -1.86 -3.00
N TYR A 30 -5.11 -1.15 -2.58
CA TYR A 30 -4.11 -1.73 -1.69
C TYR A 30 -4.61 -1.80 -0.25
N PHE A 31 -5.29 -0.76 0.23
CA PHE A 31 -5.94 -0.80 1.55
C PHE A 31 -6.92 -1.98 1.67
N TYR A 32 -7.70 -2.24 0.61
CA TYR A 32 -8.63 -3.37 0.54
C TYR A 32 -8.02 -4.68 0.02
N ALA A 33 -6.71 -4.73 -0.26
CA ALA A 33 -6.04 -6.00 -0.54
C ALA A 33 -5.86 -6.82 0.75
N PHE A 34 -5.83 -6.14 1.89
CA PHE A 34 -5.73 -6.76 3.21
C PHE A 34 -7.10 -7.24 3.70
N ASP A 35 -7.13 -8.45 4.27
CA ASP A 35 -8.24 -8.88 5.11
C ASP A 35 -8.38 -7.95 6.32
N SER A 36 -9.59 -7.87 6.86
CA SER A 36 -9.90 -7.07 8.05
C SER A 36 -9.10 -7.40 9.30
N THR A 37 -8.50 -8.59 9.35
CA THR A 37 -7.68 -9.09 10.45
C THR A 37 -6.19 -9.15 10.15
N ASP A 38 -5.77 -8.81 8.94
CA ASP A 38 -4.35 -8.69 8.61
C ASP A 38 -3.80 -7.40 9.23
N THR A 39 -2.94 -7.56 10.25
CA THR A 39 -2.40 -6.44 11.01
C THR A 39 -1.48 -5.54 10.19
N ARG A 40 -0.98 -6.02 9.04
CA ARG A 40 -0.09 -5.24 8.17
C ARG A 40 -0.79 -4.06 7.55
N ARG A 41 -2.12 -4.10 7.39
CA ARG A 41 -2.89 -2.97 6.86
C ARG A 41 -2.62 -1.70 7.68
N ASP A 42 -2.76 -1.78 8.99
CA ASP A 42 -2.64 -0.61 9.87
C ASP A 42 -1.17 -0.22 10.14
N VAL A 43 -0.23 -1.14 9.92
CA VAL A 43 1.22 -0.88 9.94
C VAL A 43 1.73 -0.27 8.63
N THR A 44 1.13 -0.62 7.50
CA THR A 44 1.59 -0.16 6.17
C THR A 44 0.89 1.12 5.74
N THR A 45 -0.34 1.35 6.23
CA THR A 45 -1.17 2.49 5.87
C THR A 45 -1.42 3.40 7.07
N THR A 46 -1.68 4.69 6.82
CA THR A 46 -2.04 5.65 7.86
C THR A 46 -3.35 6.34 7.51
N LEU A 47 -4.35 6.15 8.38
CA LEU A 47 -5.71 6.65 8.21
C LEU A 47 -5.93 8.04 8.82
N TYR A 48 -4.86 8.77 9.12
CA TYR A 48 -4.92 10.04 9.85
C TYR A 48 -3.81 11.01 9.44
N ALA A 49 -4.05 12.29 9.72
CA ALA A 49 -3.03 13.31 9.86
C ALA A 49 -2.96 13.75 11.33
N ILE A 50 -1.86 14.40 11.72
CA ILE A 50 -1.65 14.90 13.09
C ILE A 50 -1.56 16.43 13.07
N GLY A 51 -2.43 17.08 13.84
CA GLY A 51 -2.47 18.54 13.99
C GLY A 51 -1.40 19.10 14.94
N ALA A 52 -1.33 20.43 15.04
CA ALA A 52 -0.37 21.14 15.89
C ALA A 52 -0.49 20.79 17.39
N THR A 53 -1.71 20.46 17.84
CA THR A 53 -2.03 20.03 19.20
C THR A 53 -1.96 18.51 19.39
N ASN A 54 -1.29 17.80 18.47
CA ASN A 54 -1.17 16.34 18.41
C ASN A 54 -2.47 15.56 18.14
N VAL A 55 -3.63 16.23 18.08
CA VAL A 55 -4.91 15.59 17.80
C VAL A 55 -4.93 15.05 16.37
N LYS A 56 -5.29 13.78 16.22
CA LYS A 56 -5.43 13.11 14.92
C LYS A 56 -6.75 13.47 14.24
N THR A 57 -6.66 13.75 12.95
CA THR A 57 -7.83 13.93 12.07
C THR A 57 -7.82 12.83 11.02
N PRO A 58 -8.99 12.26 10.68
CA PRO A 58 -9.02 11.14 9.76
C PRO A 58 -8.72 11.56 8.32
N ARG A 59 -8.19 10.61 7.54
CA ARG A 59 -8.05 10.71 6.08
C ARG A 59 -9.18 9.94 5.42
N ARG A 60 -9.65 10.39 4.25
CA ARG A 60 -10.61 9.63 3.42
C ARG A 60 -9.86 8.56 2.61
N LEU A 61 -10.59 7.62 2.02
CA LEU A 61 -10.02 6.45 1.33
C LEU A 61 -9.02 6.81 0.20
N GLY A 62 -9.17 7.96 -0.46
CA GLY A 62 -8.26 8.47 -1.50
C GLY A 62 -7.09 9.31 -0.98
N GLU A 63 -6.98 9.50 0.33
CA GLU A 63 -6.01 10.39 0.99
C GLU A 63 -5.17 9.67 2.04
N ILE A 64 -5.34 8.35 2.14
CA ILE A 64 -4.56 7.48 3.02
C ILE A 64 -3.10 7.61 2.60
N THR A 65 -2.22 7.85 3.56
CA THR A 65 -0.78 7.87 3.31
C THR A 65 -0.16 6.53 3.66
N ASP A 66 1.07 6.29 3.23
CA ASP A 66 1.82 5.18 3.82
C ASP A 66 2.06 5.41 5.32
N GLY A 67 2.42 4.33 6.00
CA GLY A 67 2.80 4.38 7.41
C GLY A 67 3.96 3.46 7.78
N LYS A 68 4.59 2.76 6.82
CA LYS A 68 5.69 1.82 7.09
C LYS A 68 6.85 2.49 7.82
N PHE A 69 7.13 3.75 7.48
CA PHE A 69 8.22 4.54 8.05
C PHE A 69 7.70 5.74 8.85
N ARG A 70 6.52 5.63 9.46
CA ARG A 70 5.86 6.77 10.10
C ARG A 70 6.68 7.35 11.26
N LYS A 71 6.73 8.68 11.32
CA LYS A 71 7.52 9.41 12.33
C LYS A 71 6.86 9.43 13.71
N ASP A 72 5.53 9.37 13.76
CA ASP A 72 4.76 9.46 15.00
C ASP A 72 4.89 8.21 15.90
N TRP A 73 5.48 7.13 15.40
CA TRP A 73 5.81 5.93 16.18
C TRP A 73 7.30 5.86 16.58
N ARG A 74 8.09 6.88 16.24
CA ARG A 74 9.51 6.93 16.59
C ARG A 74 9.68 7.01 18.11
N ASN A 75 10.62 6.24 18.65
CA ASN A 75 11.09 6.38 20.02
C ASN A 75 12.63 6.53 20.04
N PRO A 76 13.18 7.64 20.57
CA PRO A 76 12.49 8.80 21.13
C PRO A 76 11.73 9.61 20.08
N LEU A 77 10.81 10.48 20.51
CA LEU A 77 10.13 11.42 19.63
C LEU A 77 11.12 12.37 18.95
N LEU A 78 10.74 12.94 17.80
CA LEU A 78 11.57 13.89 17.04
C LEU A 78 10.80 15.17 16.68
N PRO A 79 10.51 16.04 17.68
CA PRO A 79 9.76 17.28 17.46
C PRO A 79 10.49 18.28 16.54
N GLY A 80 9.77 19.31 16.10
CA GLY A 80 10.33 20.38 15.28
C GLY A 80 10.43 20.02 13.79
N THR A 81 11.37 20.66 13.10
CA THR A 81 11.44 20.69 11.62
C THR A 81 12.40 19.67 11.01
N ALA A 82 12.95 18.75 11.82
CA ALA A 82 13.85 17.70 11.34
C ALA A 82 13.14 16.78 10.33
N LEU A 83 13.67 16.75 9.09
CA LEU A 83 13.12 15.97 7.98
C LEU A 83 13.68 14.54 7.88
N ASN A 84 14.74 14.24 8.64
CA ASN A 84 15.42 12.94 8.62
C ASN A 84 15.29 12.28 10.01
N PRO A 85 14.39 11.31 10.19
CA PRO A 85 14.20 10.60 11.45
C PRO A 85 15.28 9.55 11.76
N GLY A 86 16.14 9.23 10.80
CA GLY A 86 17.24 8.26 10.95
C GLY A 86 16.84 6.80 10.78
N TYR A 87 15.79 6.51 10.01
CA TYR A 87 15.40 5.13 9.71
C TYR A 87 16.33 4.48 8.68
N ASN A 88 16.62 3.19 8.88
CA ASN A 88 17.35 2.37 7.92
C ASN A 88 16.40 1.92 6.81
N TRP A 89 16.85 2.01 5.55
CA TRP A 89 16.11 1.47 4.42
C TRP A 89 16.37 -0.04 4.32
N PRO A 90 15.35 -0.90 4.34
CA PRO A 90 15.55 -2.32 4.14
C PRO A 90 15.92 -2.58 2.67
N LEU A 91 17.13 -3.09 2.44
CA LEU A 91 17.53 -3.61 1.13
C LEU A 91 17.12 -5.08 0.97
N ILE A 92 17.28 -5.86 2.04
CA ILE A 92 16.81 -7.23 2.17
C ILE A 92 16.39 -7.44 3.62
N ARG A 93 15.35 -8.25 3.85
CA ARG A 93 14.94 -8.68 5.18
C ARG A 93 14.40 -10.10 5.14
N PHE A 94 14.31 -10.74 6.30
CA PHE A 94 14.08 -12.18 6.36
C PHE A 94 12.79 -12.65 5.64
N ALA A 95 11.68 -11.91 5.71
CA ALA A 95 10.48 -12.28 4.96
C ALA A 95 10.68 -12.27 3.43
N ASP A 96 11.58 -11.43 2.91
CA ASP A 96 11.93 -11.43 1.48
C ASP A 96 12.70 -12.69 1.12
N VAL A 97 13.65 -13.11 1.98
CA VAL A 97 14.36 -14.39 1.84
C VAL A 97 13.40 -15.57 1.86
N LEU A 98 12.46 -15.61 2.81
CA LEU A 98 11.46 -16.69 2.90
C LEU A 98 10.58 -16.77 1.65
N LEU A 99 10.11 -15.63 1.14
CA LEU A 99 9.24 -15.61 -0.04
C LEU A 99 10.01 -15.86 -1.34
N MET A 100 11.27 -15.43 -1.46
CA MET A 100 12.13 -15.80 -2.58
C MET A 100 12.45 -17.30 -2.56
N PHE A 101 12.72 -17.87 -1.38
CA PHE A 101 12.94 -19.30 -1.21
C PHE A 101 11.70 -20.11 -1.62
N ALA A 102 10.52 -19.73 -1.13
CA ALA A 102 9.26 -20.39 -1.48
C ALA A 102 8.98 -20.33 -3.00
N GLU A 103 9.27 -19.19 -3.63
CA GLU A 103 9.15 -19.04 -5.09
C GLU A 103 10.12 -19.94 -5.86
N ALA A 104 11.40 -19.93 -5.48
CA ALA A 104 12.41 -20.75 -6.13
C ALA A 104 12.09 -22.25 -6.01
N GLU A 105 11.70 -22.71 -4.82
CA GLU A 105 11.30 -24.10 -4.59
C GLU A 105 10.10 -24.53 -5.44
N ASN A 106 9.08 -23.66 -5.55
CA ASN A 106 7.90 -23.92 -6.39
C ASN A 106 8.26 -24.06 -7.88
N GLU A 107 9.20 -23.23 -8.35
CA GLU A 107 9.65 -23.28 -9.74
C GLU A 107 10.52 -24.49 -10.03
N LEU A 108 11.51 -24.77 -9.17
CA LEU A 108 12.47 -25.88 -9.35
C LEU A 108 11.79 -27.24 -9.29
N ASN A 109 10.81 -27.43 -8.41
CA ASN A 109 10.16 -28.72 -8.18
C ASN A 109 8.82 -28.88 -8.94
N GLY A 110 8.39 -27.85 -9.67
CA GLY A 110 7.12 -27.87 -10.40
C GLY A 110 5.86 -27.92 -9.51
N SER A 111 6.02 -27.73 -8.20
CA SER A 111 4.98 -27.67 -7.17
C SER A 111 5.62 -27.19 -5.85
N PRO A 112 4.86 -26.65 -4.89
CA PRO A 112 5.43 -26.19 -3.64
C PRO A 112 5.88 -27.35 -2.75
N THR A 113 7.14 -27.34 -2.35
CA THR A 113 7.66 -28.30 -1.36
C THR A 113 7.11 -27.98 0.04
N ALA A 114 7.20 -28.93 0.97
CA ALA A 114 6.82 -28.69 2.36
C ALA A 114 7.59 -27.52 3.00
N ALA A 115 8.86 -27.34 2.60
CA ALA A 115 9.69 -26.22 3.04
C ALA A 115 9.20 -24.89 2.44
N ALA A 116 8.84 -24.86 1.16
CA ALA A 116 8.26 -23.68 0.51
C ALA A 116 6.96 -23.23 1.20
N ILE A 117 6.05 -24.18 1.45
CA ILE A 117 4.79 -23.91 2.17
C ILE A 117 5.09 -23.37 3.57
N SER A 118 6.04 -23.96 4.28
CA SER A 118 6.40 -23.52 5.64
C SER A 118 6.94 -22.09 5.66
N ALA A 119 7.84 -21.75 4.73
CA ALA A 119 8.40 -20.40 4.60
C ALA A 119 7.33 -19.36 4.25
N PHE A 120 6.42 -19.71 3.33
CA PHE A 120 5.28 -18.88 2.96
C PHE A 120 4.31 -18.65 4.13
N GLU A 121 3.95 -19.71 4.86
CA GLU A 121 3.05 -19.66 5.99
C GLU A 121 3.63 -18.91 7.20
N GLU A 122 4.95 -18.93 7.39
CA GLU A 122 5.60 -18.16 8.46
C GLU A 122 5.32 -16.66 8.33
N VAL A 123 5.43 -16.12 7.11
CA VAL A 123 5.13 -14.70 6.84
C VAL A 123 3.66 -14.38 7.12
N ARG A 124 2.74 -15.26 6.66
CA ARG A 124 1.29 -15.09 6.82
C ARG A 124 0.85 -15.17 8.27
N LYS A 125 1.33 -16.15 9.03
CA LYS A 125 0.98 -16.32 10.44
C LYS A 125 1.38 -15.09 11.25
N ARG A 126 2.59 -14.57 11.03
CA ARG A 126 3.04 -13.33 11.66
C ARG A 126 2.11 -12.16 11.35
N ALA A 127 1.62 -12.05 10.11
CA ALA A 127 0.74 -10.97 9.69
C ALA A 127 -0.64 -10.97 10.39
N TYR A 128 -1.17 -12.14 10.74
CA TYR A 128 -2.50 -12.28 11.34
C TYR A 128 -2.48 -12.33 12.88
N LYS A 129 -1.30 -12.46 13.50
CA LYS A 129 -1.04 -12.28 14.95
C LYS A 129 -2.13 -12.92 15.85
N GLY A 130 -2.26 -14.25 15.81
CA GLY A 130 -3.28 -14.97 16.60
C GLY A 130 -4.63 -15.15 15.91
N ASN A 131 -4.80 -14.62 14.68
CA ASN A 131 -5.95 -14.88 13.81
C ASN A 131 -5.60 -15.87 12.69
N GLU A 132 -4.71 -16.83 12.93
CA GLU A 132 -4.24 -17.76 11.90
C GLU A 132 -5.38 -18.58 11.30
N SER A 133 -6.46 -18.82 12.03
CA SER A 133 -7.67 -19.50 11.53
C SER A 133 -8.43 -18.73 10.45
N LYS A 134 -8.14 -17.43 10.29
CA LYS A 134 -8.71 -16.58 9.22
C LYS A 134 -7.82 -16.53 7.97
N ILE A 135 -6.63 -17.12 8.05
CA ILE A 135 -5.75 -17.27 6.90
C ILE A 135 -6.38 -18.27 5.94
N GLY A 136 -6.68 -17.85 4.71
CA GLY A 136 -7.20 -18.74 3.67
C GLY A 136 -6.23 -19.89 3.35
N LYS A 137 -6.77 -21.00 2.83
CA LYS A 137 -6.01 -22.20 2.48
C LYS A 137 -4.84 -21.88 1.54
N THR A 138 -3.66 -22.43 1.85
CA THR A 138 -2.48 -22.38 0.99
C THR A 138 -2.70 -23.27 -0.23
N PRO A 139 -2.59 -22.75 -1.46
CA PRO A 139 -2.61 -23.57 -2.65
C PRO A 139 -1.44 -24.55 -2.68
N THR A 140 -1.67 -25.74 -3.22
CA THR A 140 -0.66 -26.82 -3.27
C THR A 140 -0.27 -27.20 -4.69
N ASP A 141 -0.87 -26.56 -5.69
CA ASP A 141 -0.47 -26.65 -7.09
C ASP A 141 0.48 -25.49 -7.46
N LYS A 142 1.30 -25.69 -8.50
CA LYS A 142 2.35 -24.74 -8.91
C LYS A 142 1.81 -23.33 -9.17
N ALA A 143 0.76 -23.24 -9.97
CA ALA A 143 0.22 -21.98 -10.45
C ALA A 143 -0.48 -21.23 -9.31
N GLY A 144 -1.32 -21.90 -8.55
CA GLY A 144 -1.99 -21.33 -7.39
C GLY A 144 -1.01 -20.86 -6.32
N PHE A 145 0.07 -21.62 -6.07
CA PHE A 145 1.07 -21.21 -5.09
C PHE A 145 1.91 -20.02 -5.57
N PHE A 146 2.25 -19.98 -6.86
CA PHE A 146 2.89 -18.80 -7.47
C PHE A 146 2.01 -17.55 -7.34
N ASP A 147 0.73 -17.63 -7.67
CA ASP A 147 -0.21 -16.51 -7.51
C ASP A 147 -0.35 -16.09 -6.04
N ALA A 148 -0.32 -17.05 -5.12
CA ALA A 148 -0.31 -16.79 -3.68
C ALA A 148 0.97 -16.04 -3.25
N ILE A 149 2.15 -16.41 -3.76
CA ILE A 149 3.41 -15.68 -3.54
C ILE A 149 3.33 -14.27 -4.11
N VAL A 150 2.85 -14.11 -5.35
CA VAL A 150 2.68 -12.79 -5.99
C VAL A 150 1.81 -11.88 -5.13
N ASN A 151 0.74 -12.42 -4.53
CA ASN A 151 -0.12 -11.68 -3.62
C ASN A 151 0.53 -11.43 -2.25
N GLU A 152 1.21 -12.41 -1.66
CA GLU A 152 1.83 -12.24 -0.35
C GLU A 152 2.96 -11.21 -0.39
N ARG A 153 3.78 -11.22 -1.45
CA ARG A 153 4.79 -10.17 -1.70
C ARG A 153 4.17 -8.78 -1.88
N TYR A 154 2.96 -8.70 -2.44
CA TYR A 154 2.22 -7.43 -2.56
C TYR A 154 1.82 -6.87 -1.19
N LEU A 155 1.30 -7.73 -0.29
CA LEU A 155 0.86 -7.35 1.05
C LEU A 155 2.02 -7.07 2.01
N GLU A 156 3.09 -7.86 1.92
CA GLU A 156 4.20 -7.85 2.86
C GLU A 156 5.14 -6.65 2.67
N PHE A 157 5.41 -6.26 1.42
CA PHE A 157 6.46 -5.31 1.07
C PHE A 157 5.94 -3.92 0.65
N GLY A 158 4.74 -3.56 1.11
CA GLY A 158 4.21 -2.22 0.91
C GLY A 158 5.20 -1.12 1.34
N SER A 159 5.42 -0.18 0.43
CA SER A 159 6.34 0.96 0.59
C SER A 159 7.84 0.61 0.67
N GLU A 160 8.25 -0.61 0.30
CA GLU A 160 9.68 -1.03 0.32
C GLU A 160 10.36 -0.98 -1.07
N GLY A 161 9.66 -0.48 -2.10
CA GLY A 161 10.27 -0.19 -3.41
C GLY A 161 10.49 -1.39 -4.34
N ILE A 162 10.08 -2.61 -3.95
CA ILE A 162 10.38 -3.82 -4.72
C ILE A 162 9.27 -4.26 -5.70
N ARG A 163 8.02 -3.85 -5.47
CA ARG A 163 6.85 -4.37 -6.22
C ARG A 163 6.96 -4.20 -7.74
N LYS A 164 7.51 -3.08 -8.20
CA LYS A 164 7.69 -2.83 -9.64
C LYS A 164 8.62 -3.88 -10.26
N PHE A 165 9.74 -4.18 -9.62
CA PHE A 165 10.73 -5.13 -10.11
C PHE A 165 10.22 -6.58 -10.07
N ASP A 166 9.50 -6.94 -9.01
CA ASP A 166 8.77 -8.21 -8.93
C ASP A 166 7.81 -8.40 -10.12
N LEU A 167 7.01 -7.38 -10.42
CA LEU A 167 6.07 -7.47 -11.54
C LEU A 167 6.74 -7.49 -12.91
N ILE A 168 7.92 -6.87 -13.06
CA ILE A 168 8.67 -6.92 -14.33
C ILE A 168 9.25 -8.32 -14.56
N ARG A 169 9.91 -8.91 -13.55
CA ARG A 169 10.52 -10.25 -13.70
C ARG A 169 9.49 -11.36 -13.91
N TRP A 170 8.25 -11.16 -13.45
CA TRP A 170 7.13 -12.07 -13.73
C TRP A 170 6.37 -11.76 -15.01
N ASN A 171 6.72 -10.69 -15.72
CA ASN A 171 5.96 -10.18 -16.87
C ASN A 171 4.49 -9.86 -16.55
N LEU A 172 4.22 -9.35 -15.34
CA LEU A 172 2.88 -9.04 -14.82
C LEU A 172 2.60 -7.53 -14.68
N LEU A 173 3.57 -6.64 -14.94
CA LEU A 173 3.41 -5.20 -14.64
C LEU A 173 2.21 -4.56 -15.33
N ALA A 174 2.10 -4.73 -16.66
CA ALA A 174 0.98 -4.17 -17.43
C ALA A 174 -0.37 -4.71 -16.95
N GLN A 175 -0.45 -6.03 -16.72
CA GLN A 175 -1.65 -6.70 -16.21
C GLN A 175 -2.05 -6.13 -14.84
N LYS A 176 -1.11 -6.02 -13.89
CA LYS A 176 -1.41 -5.52 -12.54
C LYS A 176 -1.74 -4.03 -12.49
N ILE A 177 -1.24 -3.23 -13.43
CA ILE A 177 -1.70 -1.84 -13.62
C ILE A 177 -3.16 -1.84 -14.05
N ALA A 178 -3.53 -2.62 -15.07
CA ALA A 178 -4.90 -2.70 -15.55
C ALA A 178 -5.86 -3.21 -14.45
N GLU A 179 -5.50 -4.29 -13.74
CA GLU A 179 -6.24 -4.80 -12.59
C GLU A 179 -6.42 -3.74 -11.49
N THR A 180 -5.37 -2.95 -11.21
CA THR A 180 -5.43 -1.89 -10.19
C THR A 180 -6.44 -0.81 -10.57
N ARG A 181 -6.44 -0.36 -11.83
CA ARG A 181 -7.42 0.62 -12.33
C ARG A 181 -8.85 0.09 -12.17
N GLN A 182 -9.08 -1.16 -12.58
CA GLN A 182 -10.41 -1.78 -12.46
C GLN A 182 -10.84 -1.94 -11.01
N LYS A 183 -9.95 -2.38 -10.10
CA LYS A 183 -10.28 -2.52 -8.67
C LYS A 183 -10.63 -1.18 -8.03
N ILE A 184 -9.92 -0.10 -8.36
CA ILE A 184 -10.25 1.24 -7.86
C ILE A 184 -11.64 1.68 -8.36
N GLN A 185 -11.95 1.38 -9.62
CA GLN A 185 -13.27 1.64 -10.20
C GLN A 185 -14.37 0.84 -9.48
N ASP A 186 -14.15 -0.46 -9.26
CA ASP A 186 -15.12 -1.33 -8.58
C ASP A 186 -15.31 -0.92 -7.10
N ILE A 187 -14.26 -0.44 -6.43
CA ILE A 187 -14.35 0.13 -5.06
C ILE A 187 -15.22 1.39 -5.04
N ARG A 188 -15.02 2.30 -6.00
CA ARG A 188 -15.82 3.53 -6.12
C ARG A 188 -17.30 3.19 -6.30
N ASP A 189 -17.57 2.29 -7.24
CA ASP A 189 -18.92 1.89 -7.65
C ASP A 189 -19.55 0.87 -6.69
N ALA A 190 -18.80 0.38 -5.70
CA ALA A 190 -19.18 -0.72 -4.80
C ALA A 190 -19.68 -1.95 -5.57
N LYS A 191 -18.84 -2.46 -6.48
CA LYS A 191 -19.14 -3.60 -7.35
C LYS A 191 -18.41 -4.86 -6.92
N GLY A 192 -19.05 -6.01 -7.10
CA GLY A 192 -18.44 -7.33 -6.89
C GLY A 192 -17.91 -7.52 -5.47
N ALA A 193 -16.63 -7.85 -5.34
CA ALA A 193 -15.96 -8.04 -4.05
C ALA A 193 -15.98 -6.78 -3.15
N TYR A 194 -16.25 -5.61 -3.73
CA TYR A 194 -16.25 -4.32 -3.02
C TYR A 194 -17.66 -3.79 -2.71
N ALA A 195 -18.71 -4.59 -2.88
CA ALA A 195 -20.10 -4.20 -2.57
C ALA A 195 -20.29 -3.72 -1.12
N ASN A 196 -19.48 -4.25 -0.19
CA ASN A 196 -19.55 -3.92 1.24
C ASN A 196 -18.63 -2.75 1.64
N VAL A 197 -17.98 -2.07 0.70
CA VAL A 197 -17.17 -0.89 1.04
C VAL A 197 -18.10 0.25 1.51
N PRO A 198 -17.92 0.77 2.74
CA PRO A 198 -18.81 1.80 3.29
C PRO A 198 -18.72 3.12 2.53
N GLN A 199 -19.87 3.74 2.25
CA GLN A 199 -19.93 5.12 1.76
C GLN A 199 -19.37 6.08 2.78
N TYR A 200 -19.75 5.88 4.04
CA TYR A 200 -19.42 6.74 5.16
C TYR A 200 -18.78 5.95 6.29
N ILE A 201 -17.80 6.57 6.93
CA ILE A 201 -17.27 6.13 8.22
C ILE A 201 -17.64 7.20 9.25
N PHE A 202 -17.99 6.78 10.45
CA PHE A 202 -18.27 7.68 11.54
C PHE A 202 -17.13 7.62 12.55
N TRP A 203 -16.71 8.78 13.02
CA TRP A 203 -15.54 8.91 13.87
C TRP A 203 -15.73 10.00 14.91
N LYS A 204 -14.95 9.93 15.98
CA LYS A 204 -14.76 11.00 16.94
C LYS A 204 -13.36 10.91 17.51
N ASN A 205 -12.90 11.95 18.18
CA ASN A 205 -11.66 11.85 18.94
C ASN A 205 -11.91 11.25 20.33
N ASN A 206 -10.97 10.43 20.79
CA ASN A 206 -10.83 10.03 22.19
C ASN A 206 -9.46 10.51 22.67
N GLY A 207 -9.42 11.69 23.29
CA GLY A 207 -8.18 12.43 23.48
C GLY A 207 -7.57 12.83 22.13
N GLU A 208 -6.32 12.46 21.89
CA GLU A 208 -5.61 12.77 20.65
C GLU A 208 -5.81 11.70 19.56
N GLU A 209 -6.39 10.55 19.90
CA GLU A 209 -6.61 9.42 19.00
C GLU A 209 -7.99 9.45 18.35
N ILE A 210 -8.14 8.71 17.24
CA ILE A 210 -9.43 8.54 16.56
C ILE A 210 -10.09 7.27 17.06
N GLN A 211 -11.37 7.38 17.39
CA GLN A 211 -12.26 6.25 17.54
C GLN A 211 -13.14 6.13 16.30
N TRP A 212 -13.20 4.93 15.73
CA TRP A 212 -14.07 4.59 14.60
C TRP A 212 -15.34 3.89 15.10
N GLN A 213 -16.50 4.29 14.60
CA GLN A 213 -17.77 3.68 15.01
C GLN A 213 -18.03 2.38 14.25
N ASN A 214 -17.82 2.40 12.94
CA ASN A 214 -18.21 1.34 12.02
C ASN A 214 -16.99 0.74 11.30
N SER A 215 -17.19 -0.47 10.77
CA SER A 215 -16.15 -1.21 10.08
C SER A 215 -15.86 -0.63 8.71
N PHE A 216 -14.57 -0.63 8.32
CA PHE A 216 -14.13 -0.34 6.97
C PHE A 216 -14.54 -1.41 5.94
N TYR A 217 -15.03 -2.58 6.37
CA TYR A 217 -15.41 -3.71 5.50
C TYR A 217 -16.90 -4.04 5.51
N LYS A 218 -17.72 -3.18 6.11
CA LYS A 218 -19.18 -3.33 6.11
C LYS A 218 -19.79 -2.08 5.51
N ALA A 219 -20.84 -2.25 4.73
CA ALA A 219 -21.57 -1.13 4.17
C ALA A 219 -22.07 -0.22 5.30
N SER A 220 -22.02 1.10 5.08
CA SER A 220 -22.62 2.07 5.98
C SER A 220 -24.13 1.88 6.00
N THR A 221 -24.71 1.74 7.19
CA THR A 221 -26.16 1.50 7.36
C THR A 221 -26.97 2.78 7.37
N THR A 222 -26.34 3.93 7.60
CA THR A 222 -26.97 5.25 7.63
C THR A 222 -26.13 6.28 6.87
N THR A 223 -26.79 7.34 6.39
CA THR A 223 -26.15 8.50 5.77
C THR A 223 -25.82 9.61 6.77
N THR A 224 -26.59 9.67 7.86
CA THR A 224 -26.42 10.62 8.96
C THR A 224 -25.57 10.01 10.06
N ALA A 225 -24.65 10.81 10.61
CA ALA A 225 -23.85 10.40 11.75
C ALA A 225 -24.73 10.25 13.00
N PRO A 226 -24.57 9.19 13.78
CA PRO A 226 -25.21 9.07 15.09
C PRO A 226 -24.78 10.22 16.01
N THR A 227 -25.61 10.54 17.01
CA THR A 227 -25.34 11.61 17.97
C THR A 227 -23.95 11.46 18.61
N GLY A 228 -23.16 12.54 18.59
CA GLY A 228 -21.80 12.55 19.12
C GLY A 228 -20.72 11.96 18.20
N TRP A 229 -21.08 11.58 16.97
CA TRP A 229 -20.14 11.13 15.94
C TRP A 229 -20.13 12.10 14.76
N THR A 230 -18.98 12.16 14.08
CA THR A 230 -18.76 12.95 12.87
C THR A 230 -18.74 12.03 11.66
N ARG A 231 -19.42 12.43 10.57
CA ARG A 231 -19.36 11.71 9.29
C ARG A 231 -18.05 12.01 8.56
N LEU A 232 -17.46 10.97 8.01
CA LEU A 232 -16.38 11.03 7.03
C LEU A 232 -16.85 10.36 5.74
N ASP A 233 -16.79 11.10 4.64
CA ASP A 233 -17.09 10.57 3.31
C ASP A 233 -15.95 9.63 2.90
N TRP A 234 -16.17 8.33 3.01
CA TRP A 234 -15.14 7.30 2.86
C TRP A 234 -14.93 6.92 1.40
N ARG A 235 -15.66 5.93 0.85
CA ARG A 235 -15.65 5.73 -0.62
C ARG A 235 -16.39 6.83 -1.36
N GLN A 236 -17.32 7.52 -0.70
CA GLN A 236 -18.04 8.66 -1.28
C GLN A 236 -17.07 9.75 -1.77
N HIS A 237 -15.87 9.84 -1.19
CA HIS A 237 -14.82 10.74 -1.63
C HIS A 237 -14.26 10.45 -3.03
N LEU A 238 -14.39 9.21 -3.54
CA LEU A 238 -13.78 8.79 -4.79
C LEU A 238 -14.55 9.27 -6.05
N THR A 239 -15.63 10.04 -5.89
CA THR A 239 -16.47 10.52 -7.02
C THR A 239 -15.88 11.72 -7.75
N THR A 240 -15.04 12.53 -7.10
CA THR A 240 -14.56 13.82 -7.63
C THR A 240 -13.04 13.95 -7.69
N ASN A 241 -12.28 12.94 -7.29
CA ASN A 241 -10.83 13.01 -7.36
C ASN A 241 -10.33 12.70 -8.77
N LEU A 242 -9.82 13.74 -9.42
CA LEU A 242 -9.04 13.63 -10.65
C LEU A 242 -7.57 13.45 -10.29
N ILE A 243 -6.86 12.62 -11.04
CA ILE A 243 -5.39 12.65 -11.08
C ILE A 243 -5.04 13.31 -12.39
N ASP A 244 -4.37 14.47 -12.34
CA ASP A 244 -3.97 15.25 -13.51
C ASP A 244 -5.11 15.50 -14.52
N GLY A 245 -6.30 15.84 -14.02
CA GLY A 245 -7.47 16.18 -14.84
C GLY A 245 -8.27 14.98 -15.37
N VAL A 246 -7.90 13.74 -15.06
CA VAL A 246 -8.67 12.54 -15.43
C VAL A 246 -9.20 11.81 -14.20
N GLN A 247 -10.30 11.07 -14.33
CA GLN A 247 -10.89 10.31 -13.22
C GLN A 247 -9.84 9.42 -12.53
N LEU A 248 -9.95 9.28 -11.19
CA LEU A 248 -8.99 8.55 -10.34
C LEU A 248 -8.47 7.24 -10.97
N HIS A 249 -9.37 6.38 -11.46
CA HIS A 249 -9.01 5.10 -12.06
C HIS A 249 -8.23 5.24 -13.38
N ALA A 250 -8.48 6.29 -14.15
CA ALA A 250 -7.84 6.54 -15.45
C ALA A 250 -6.48 7.22 -15.27
N GLY A 251 -6.27 7.94 -14.17
CA GLY A 251 -5.02 8.66 -13.93
C GLY A 251 -3.88 7.79 -13.38
N ILE A 252 -4.19 6.65 -12.76
CA ILE A 252 -3.16 5.72 -12.27
C ILE A 252 -2.33 5.21 -13.44
N ALA A 253 -1.02 5.46 -13.38
CA ALA A 253 -0.06 5.06 -14.41
C ALA A 253 -0.47 5.51 -15.83
N ARG A 254 -1.13 6.68 -15.98
CA ARG A 254 -1.68 7.14 -17.27
C ARG A 254 -0.65 7.25 -18.40
N LEU A 255 0.63 7.45 -18.05
CA LEU A 255 1.75 7.52 -18.98
C LEU A 255 2.44 6.17 -19.23
N PHE A 256 1.99 5.09 -18.58
CA PHE A 256 2.56 3.76 -18.76
C PHE A 256 2.18 3.19 -20.13
N VAL A 257 3.20 2.78 -20.88
CA VAL A 257 3.07 2.08 -22.15
C VAL A 257 3.76 0.72 -22.03
N THR A 258 3.01 -0.36 -22.26
CA THR A 258 3.52 -1.73 -22.22
C THR A 258 4.68 -1.93 -23.19
N GLY A 259 5.75 -2.57 -22.71
CA GLY A 259 6.98 -2.81 -23.46
C GLY A 259 7.89 -1.58 -23.61
N LYS A 260 7.53 -0.44 -23.00
CA LYS A 260 8.31 0.80 -23.05
C LYS A 260 8.60 1.40 -21.68
N SER A 261 7.64 1.36 -20.76
CA SER A 261 7.69 2.08 -19.48
C SER A 261 8.11 1.22 -18.28
N GLU A 262 8.49 -0.03 -18.51
CA GLU A 262 8.93 -0.98 -17.49
C GLU A 262 10.22 -0.49 -16.81
N LEU A 263 11.18 0.02 -17.58
CA LEU A 263 12.47 0.49 -17.07
C LEU A 263 12.56 2.03 -17.10
N PHE A 264 13.42 2.58 -16.26
CA PHE A 264 13.74 4.01 -16.36
C PHE A 264 14.53 4.28 -17.64
N PRO A 265 14.40 5.48 -18.23
CA PRO A 265 15.23 5.85 -19.35
C PRO A 265 16.70 5.87 -18.94
N TYR A 266 17.58 5.51 -19.87
CA TYR A 266 19.01 5.80 -19.75
C TYR A 266 19.24 7.31 -19.60
N ASP A 267 20.15 7.70 -18.72
CA ASP A 267 20.61 9.09 -18.65
C ASP A 267 21.42 9.47 -19.91
N GLN A 268 21.49 10.77 -20.20
CA GLN A 268 22.11 11.25 -21.43
C GLN A 268 23.60 10.87 -21.52
N ALA A 269 24.33 10.88 -20.40
CA ALA A 269 25.75 10.54 -20.41
C ALA A 269 25.97 9.06 -20.77
N THR A 270 25.10 8.17 -20.29
CA THR A 270 25.10 6.75 -20.70
C THR A 270 24.81 6.60 -22.20
N VAL A 271 23.83 7.33 -22.74
CA VAL A 271 23.52 7.28 -24.19
C VAL A 271 24.71 7.75 -25.02
N ASP A 272 25.32 8.87 -24.64
CA ASP A 272 26.46 9.49 -25.33
C ASP A 272 27.69 8.58 -25.30
N ALA A 273 27.99 7.96 -24.15
CA ALA A 273 29.11 7.03 -24.00
C ALA A 273 29.00 5.80 -24.92
N TYR A 274 27.78 5.40 -25.26
CA TYR A 274 27.51 4.27 -26.15
C TYR A 274 27.47 4.66 -27.63
N GLN A 275 27.70 5.94 -27.99
CA GLN A 275 27.91 6.41 -29.36
C GLN A 275 26.84 5.90 -30.35
N GLY A 276 25.57 5.93 -29.92
CA GLY A 276 24.42 5.49 -30.73
C GLY A 276 24.19 3.97 -30.82
N LYS A 277 25.01 3.15 -30.15
CA LYS A 277 24.79 1.70 -30.05
C LYS A 277 23.67 1.35 -29.06
N LEU A 278 23.52 2.14 -28.00
CA LEU A 278 22.39 2.05 -27.08
C LEU A 278 21.26 2.92 -27.60
N LYS A 279 20.10 2.31 -27.85
CA LYS A 279 18.90 3.02 -28.33
C LYS A 279 17.85 3.06 -27.22
N GLN A 280 17.49 4.26 -26.81
CA GLN A 280 16.38 4.50 -25.89
C GLN A 280 15.05 4.15 -26.56
N ASN A 281 14.06 3.69 -25.78
CA ASN A 281 12.69 3.57 -26.26
C ASN A 281 12.14 4.95 -26.70
N PRO A 282 11.41 5.04 -27.82
CA PRO A 282 10.85 6.31 -28.28
C PRO A 282 9.93 6.96 -27.23
N GLY A 283 10.11 8.26 -26.98
CA GLY A 283 9.31 9.05 -26.03
C GLY A 283 9.96 9.31 -24.68
N TYR A 284 11.25 9.03 -24.56
CA TYR A 284 12.11 9.38 -23.43
C TYR A 284 13.27 10.27 -23.88
#